data_AF-A0A7C6U772-F1
#
_entry.id   AF-A0A7C6U772-F1
#
_cell.length_a   1.000
_cell.length_b   1.000
_cell.length_c   1.000
_cell.angle_alpha   90.00
_cell.angle_beta   90.00
_cell.angle_gamma   90.00
#
_symmetry.space_group_name_H-M   'P 1'
#
loop_
_entity.id
_entity.type
_entity.pdbx_description
1 polymer ?
#
loop_
_entity_poly.entity_id
_entity_poly.type
_entity_poly.pdbx_seq_one_letter_code
_entity_poly.pdbx_strand_id
1 'polypeptide(L)'
;MYSEAFPTRSGFRFIYPPFAAILFLPLAPLPAAFAQVVWSAATIVAVWAILAMAAVRLRVTGAASVALALTGLAVLVEPLRSNLFFGQVNVFLFLLVTADVLGFTPRRVRGVLVGLAAGIKITPAAFGLLFLVRRDWASLARSVAAVGFTIVVGHLVRPADSTFFWTTEFFATERGGVVAFVPNQALSGMLARTWLIDEHVRDMAVDGFFVLVATAALVGAWRLTRQDRPVDALLLVALGVAIASPVAVTHHWSGMIIAFPLLLVARRPAVRVCVALLVLTHLVGTHYAYGLHAGEPAERVLQWIAGNAQGWSGILAFAALLVDSLLPRGPDTRAREPDHATAS
;
A
#
# COMPACT_ATOMS: atom_id res chain seq x y z
N MET A 1 -16.09 -8.90 -19.87
CA MET A 1 -14.63 -8.97 -19.58
C MET A 1 -14.26 -9.78 -18.33
N TYR A 2 -15.22 -10.15 -17.49
CA TYR A 2 -14.95 -10.90 -16.24
C TYR A 2 -15.06 -12.42 -16.36
N SER A 3 -15.57 -12.95 -17.47
CA SER A 3 -15.73 -14.39 -17.70
C SER A 3 -14.38 -15.12 -17.84
N GLU A 4 -14.32 -16.40 -17.46
CA GLU A 4 -13.14 -17.25 -17.66
C GLU A 4 -12.73 -17.39 -19.14
N ALA A 5 -13.70 -17.32 -20.05
CA ALA A 5 -13.46 -17.36 -21.48
C ALA A 5 -12.86 -16.06 -22.07
N PHE A 6 -12.68 -15.01 -21.27
CA PHE A 6 -12.11 -13.76 -21.78
C PHE A 6 -10.63 -13.96 -22.14
N PRO A 7 -10.20 -13.68 -23.37
CA PRO A 7 -8.85 -14.00 -23.81
C PRO A 7 -7.83 -13.11 -23.09
N THR A 8 -6.89 -13.73 -22.37
CA THR A 8 -5.79 -13.03 -21.71
C THR A 8 -4.47 -13.66 -22.09
N ARG A 9 -3.44 -12.82 -22.31
CA ARG A 9 -2.08 -13.29 -22.61
C ARG A 9 -1.36 -13.85 -21.37
N SER A 10 -1.77 -13.41 -20.18
CA SER A 10 -1.14 -13.77 -18.91
C SER A 10 -1.80 -14.97 -18.22
N GLY A 11 -2.97 -15.41 -18.67
CA GLY A 11 -3.79 -16.41 -17.97
C GLY A 11 -4.54 -15.86 -16.75
N PHE A 12 -4.32 -14.61 -16.35
CA PHE A 12 -5.05 -13.98 -15.24
C PHE A 12 -6.32 -13.28 -15.73
N ARG A 13 -7.41 -13.40 -14.97
CA ARG A 13 -8.67 -12.70 -15.23
C ARG A 13 -8.55 -11.21 -14.93
N PHE A 14 -9.34 -10.40 -15.63
CA PHE A 14 -9.48 -8.98 -15.31
C PHE A 14 -10.37 -8.84 -14.06
N ILE A 15 -9.86 -8.17 -13.02
CA ILE A 15 -10.52 -8.05 -11.70
C ILE A 15 -10.77 -6.60 -11.25
N TYR A 16 -10.55 -5.64 -12.15
CA TYR A 16 -10.67 -4.21 -11.86
C TYR A 16 -12.06 -3.67 -12.25
N PRO A 17 -12.49 -2.53 -11.69
CA PRO A 17 -13.65 -1.80 -12.20
C PRO A 17 -13.51 -1.46 -13.70
N PRO A 18 -14.62 -1.35 -14.46
CA PRO A 18 -14.57 -1.08 -15.90
C PRO A 18 -13.82 0.19 -16.30
N PHE A 19 -13.81 1.21 -15.44
CA PHE A 19 -13.05 2.43 -15.67
C PHE A 19 -11.55 2.16 -15.91
N ALA A 20 -10.98 1.16 -15.23
CA ALA A 20 -9.58 0.78 -15.42
C ALA A 20 -9.31 0.26 -16.84
N ALA A 21 -10.25 -0.49 -17.44
CA ALA A 21 -10.10 -1.00 -18.80
C ALA A 21 -10.00 0.15 -19.82
N ILE A 22 -10.78 1.23 -19.62
CA ILE A 22 -10.75 2.43 -20.46
C ILE A 22 -9.37 3.10 -20.39
N LEU A 23 -8.80 3.21 -19.18
CA LEU A 23 -7.47 3.81 -19.00
C LEU A 23 -6.33 2.98 -19.57
N PHE A 24 -6.47 1.66 -19.62
CA PHE A 24 -5.46 0.77 -20.18
C PHE A 24 -5.61 0.56 -21.69
N LEU A 25 -6.75 0.92 -22.28
CA LEU A 25 -7.01 0.78 -23.71
C LEU A 25 -5.94 1.42 -24.61
N PRO A 26 -5.38 2.61 -24.31
CA PRO A 26 -4.31 3.20 -25.12
C PRO A 26 -3.02 2.37 -25.19
N LEU A 27 -2.82 1.41 -24.28
CA LEU A 27 -1.66 0.52 -24.30
C LEU A 27 -1.86 -0.69 -25.22
N ALA A 28 -3.11 -1.04 -25.54
CA ALA A 28 -3.45 -2.21 -26.36
C ALA A 28 -2.79 -2.25 -27.75
N PRO A 29 -2.67 -1.13 -28.50
CA PRO A 29 -2.03 -1.16 -29.82
C PRO A 29 -0.50 -1.16 -29.78
N LEU A 30 0.12 -0.94 -28.61
CA LEU A 30 1.58 -0.85 -28.51
C LEU A 30 2.24 -2.23 -28.65
N PRO A 31 3.42 -2.32 -29.30
CA PRO A 31 4.24 -3.52 -29.23
C PRO A 31 4.58 -3.86 -27.78
N ALA A 32 4.49 -5.14 -27.41
CA ALA A 32 4.61 -5.58 -26.01
C ALA A 32 5.93 -5.14 -25.35
N ALA A 33 7.06 -5.27 -26.06
CA ALA A 33 8.37 -4.84 -25.56
C ALA A 33 8.41 -3.32 -25.32
N PHE A 34 7.82 -2.53 -26.20
CA PHE A 34 7.75 -1.08 -26.06
C PHE A 34 6.87 -0.68 -24.86
N ALA A 35 5.69 -1.28 -24.73
CA ALA A 35 4.81 -1.06 -23.59
C ALA A 35 5.48 -1.42 -22.27
N GLN A 36 6.23 -2.53 -22.22
CA GLN A 36 6.97 -2.95 -21.03
C GLN A 36 8.03 -1.93 -20.62
N VAL A 37 8.86 -1.47 -21.58
CA VAL A 37 9.92 -0.47 -21.30
C VAL A 37 9.31 0.83 -20.77
N VAL A 38 8.28 1.35 -21.44
CA VAL A 38 7.60 2.59 -21.03
C VAL A 38 6.95 2.44 -19.65
N TRP A 39 6.25 1.32 -19.41
CA TRP A 39 5.57 1.06 -18.14
C TRP A 39 6.56 0.91 -16.98
N SER A 40 7.66 0.19 -17.18
CA SER A 40 8.72 0.05 -16.19
C SER A 40 9.40 1.38 -15.88
N ALA A 41 9.73 2.18 -16.90
CA ALA A 41 10.33 3.50 -16.71
C ALA A 41 9.37 4.44 -15.94
N ALA A 42 8.09 4.47 -16.32
CA ALA A 42 7.07 5.26 -15.63
C ALA A 42 6.89 4.80 -14.17
N THR A 43 6.96 3.48 -13.90
CA THR A 43 6.89 2.93 -12.54
C THR A 43 8.07 3.41 -11.69
N ILE A 44 9.29 3.41 -12.23
CA ILE A 44 10.49 3.88 -11.51
C ILE A 44 10.38 5.38 -11.20
N VAL A 45 9.91 6.20 -12.15
CA VAL A 45 9.66 7.62 -11.92
C VAL A 45 8.58 7.83 -10.85
N ALA A 46 7.53 7.02 -10.85
CA ALA A 46 6.48 7.08 -9.83
C ALA A 46 7.02 6.72 -8.43
N VAL A 47 7.88 5.70 -8.31
CA VAL A 47 8.58 5.36 -7.06
C VAL A 47 9.40 6.55 -6.58
N TRP A 48 10.21 7.15 -7.45
CA TRP A 48 10.99 8.34 -7.11
C TRP A 48 10.11 9.49 -6.61
N ALA A 49 9.01 9.78 -7.31
CA ALA A 49 8.10 10.87 -6.92
C ALA A 49 7.44 10.61 -5.56
N ILE A 50 7.02 9.36 -5.25
CA ILE A 50 6.49 8.98 -3.93
C ILE A 50 7.53 9.23 -2.84
N LEU A 51 8.76 8.77 -3.05
CA LEU A 51 9.86 8.91 -2.09
C LEU A 51 10.26 10.38 -1.91
N ALA A 52 10.28 11.16 -2.97
CA ALA A 52 10.58 12.60 -2.93
C ALA A 52 9.51 13.35 -2.14
N MET A 53 8.22 13.09 -2.40
CA MET A 53 7.11 13.69 -1.64
C MET A 53 7.19 13.35 -0.15
N ALA A 54 7.48 12.08 0.18
CA ALA A 54 7.66 11.64 1.56
C ALA A 54 8.88 12.31 2.22
N ALA A 55 10.04 12.34 1.55
CA ALA A 55 11.27 12.95 2.06
C ALA A 55 11.12 14.46 2.29
N VAL A 56 10.44 15.18 1.37
CA VAL A 56 10.10 16.60 1.54
C VAL A 56 9.20 16.80 2.77
N ARG A 57 8.16 15.98 2.93
CA ARG A 57 7.28 16.08 4.11
C ARG A 57 7.98 15.76 5.43
N LEU A 58 9.00 14.90 5.39
CA LEU A 58 9.84 14.56 6.53
C LEU A 58 10.98 15.57 6.75
N ARG A 59 11.05 16.64 5.94
CA ARG A 59 12.10 17.68 6.02
C ARG A 59 13.51 17.07 5.98
N VAL A 60 13.71 16.10 5.08
CA VAL A 60 15.02 15.51 4.82
C VAL A 60 15.83 16.50 3.98
N THR A 61 17.01 16.90 4.45
CA THR A 61 17.94 17.74 3.69
C THR A 61 18.32 17.05 2.38
N GLY A 62 18.25 17.77 1.25
CA GLY A 62 18.51 17.20 -0.06
C GLY A 62 17.47 16.16 -0.50
N ALA A 63 16.20 16.33 -0.12
CA ALA A 63 15.11 15.37 -0.34
C ALA A 63 15.07 14.73 -1.73
N ALA A 64 15.29 15.50 -2.80
CA ALA A 64 15.29 14.97 -4.17
C ALA A 64 16.45 14.00 -4.44
N SER A 65 17.67 14.35 -4.02
CA SER A 65 18.86 13.51 -4.15
C SER A 65 18.78 12.25 -3.29
N VAL A 66 18.27 12.40 -2.06
CA VAL A 66 18.01 11.26 -1.17
C VAL A 66 16.95 10.36 -1.77
N ALA A 67 15.83 10.91 -2.28
CA ALA A 67 14.81 10.11 -2.94
C ALA A 67 15.34 9.37 -4.17
N LEU A 68 16.27 9.96 -4.93
CA LEU A 68 16.93 9.28 -6.05
C LEU A 68 17.74 8.06 -5.57
N ALA A 69 18.56 8.22 -4.54
CA ALA A 69 19.31 7.10 -3.95
C ALA A 69 18.37 6.01 -3.38
N LEU A 70 17.33 6.42 -2.67
CA LEU A 70 16.32 5.51 -2.12
C LEU A 70 15.51 4.80 -3.21
N THR A 71 15.33 5.41 -4.40
CA THR A 71 14.66 4.76 -5.53
C THR A 71 15.43 3.53 -5.97
N GLY A 72 16.76 3.61 -6.06
CA GLY A 72 17.61 2.47 -6.38
C GLY A 72 17.46 1.31 -5.39
N LEU A 73 17.33 1.61 -4.09
CA LEU A 73 17.07 0.59 -3.07
C LEU A 73 15.63 0.06 -3.13
N ALA A 74 14.66 0.93 -3.35
CA ALA A 74 13.24 0.59 -3.37
C ALA A 74 12.89 -0.33 -4.55
N VAL A 75 13.53 -0.18 -5.71
CA VAL A 75 13.26 -1.10 -6.85
C VAL A 75 13.82 -2.51 -6.63
N LEU A 76 14.74 -2.68 -5.68
CA LEU A 76 15.30 -4.00 -5.31
C LEU A 76 14.42 -4.76 -4.32
N VAL A 77 13.54 -4.07 -3.59
CA VAL A 77 12.64 -4.77 -2.66
C VAL A 77 11.62 -5.59 -3.43
N GLU A 78 11.27 -6.73 -2.85
CA GLU A 78 10.44 -7.74 -3.47
C GLU A 78 9.07 -7.20 -3.94
N PRO A 79 8.34 -6.34 -3.21
CA PRO A 79 7.08 -5.77 -3.71
C PRO A 79 7.23 -5.00 -5.02
N LEU A 80 8.36 -4.34 -5.25
CA LEU A 80 8.60 -3.54 -6.46
C LEU A 80 9.16 -4.39 -7.58
N ARG A 81 10.01 -5.37 -7.28
CA ARG A 81 10.43 -6.41 -8.24
C ARG A 81 9.21 -7.14 -8.80
N SER A 82 8.32 -7.62 -7.92
CA SER A 82 7.08 -8.28 -8.29
C SER A 82 6.13 -7.34 -9.05
N ASN A 83 5.99 -6.08 -8.62
CA ASN A 83 5.18 -5.10 -9.36
C ASN A 83 5.70 -4.88 -10.79
N LEU A 84 7.01 -4.71 -10.97
CA LEU A 84 7.64 -4.53 -12.27
C LEU A 84 7.51 -5.78 -13.14
N PHE A 85 7.72 -6.97 -12.55
CA PHE A 85 7.60 -8.25 -13.24
C PHE A 85 6.19 -8.49 -13.78
N PHE A 86 5.17 -8.21 -12.97
CA PHE A 86 3.77 -8.37 -13.37
C PHE A 86 3.18 -7.16 -14.13
N GLY A 87 3.90 -6.05 -14.24
CA GLY A 87 3.37 -4.81 -14.85
C GLY A 87 2.20 -4.20 -14.07
N GLN A 88 2.23 -4.26 -12.75
CA GLN A 88 1.10 -3.87 -11.89
C GLN A 88 0.94 -2.36 -11.76
N VAL A 89 -0.31 -1.92 -11.57
CA VAL A 89 -0.69 -0.49 -11.48
C VAL A 89 -0.53 0.10 -10.07
N ASN A 90 -0.28 -0.74 -9.05
CA ASN A 90 -0.38 -0.35 -7.64
C ASN A 90 0.51 0.85 -7.27
N VAL A 91 1.72 0.95 -7.85
CA VAL A 91 2.62 2.08 -7.62
C VAL A 91 2.01 3.41 -8.10
N PHE A 92 1.34 3.42 -9.26
CA PHE A 92 0.68 4.62 -9.76
C PHE A 92 -0.50 5.02 -8.87
N LEU A 93 -1.28 4.04 -8.40
CA LEU A 93 -2.38 4.32 -7.45
C LEU A 93 -1.85 4.90 -6.14
N PHE A 94 -0.74 4.35 -5.63
CA PHE A 94 -0.12 4.86 -4.42
C PHE A 94 0.53 6.24 -4.62
N LEU A 95 1.04 6.54 -5.83
CA LEU A 95 1.50 7.87 -6.20
C LEU A 95 0.36 8.90 -6.11
N LEU A 96 -0.80 8.59 -6.70
CA LEU A 96 -2.00 9.44 -6.64
C LEU A 96 -2.43 9.69 -5.19
N VAL A 97 -2.50 8.62 -4.39
CA VAL A 97 -2.81 8.71 -2.96
C VAL A 97 -1.79 9.58 -2.23
N THR A 98 -0.50 9.36 -2.46
CA THR A 98 0.58 10.09 -1.78
C THR A 98 0.52 11.57 -2.11
N ALA A 99 0.31 11.94 -3.37
CA ALA A 99 0.20 13.34 -3.79
C ALA A 99 -0.96 14.06 -3.09
N ASP A 100 -2.12 13.42 -3.01
CA ASP A 100 -3.30 13.99 -2.36
C ASP A 100 -3.16 14.07 -0.84
N VAL A 101 -2.80 12.95 -0.20
CA VAL A 101 -2.71 12.83 1.25
C VAL A 101 -1.55 13.64 1.82
N LEU A 102 -0.42 13.69 1.11
CA LEU A 102 0.70 14.55 1.47
C LEU A 102 0.56 15.96 0.88
N GLY A 103 -0.60 16.33 0.34
CA GLY A 103 -0.95 17.70 0.01
C GLY A 103 -0.12 18.37 -1.10
N PHE A 104 0.46 17.58 -2.00
CA PHE A 104 1.07 18.05 -3.25
C PHE A 104 0.03 18.36 -4.33
N THR A 105 -1.23 17.99 -4.11
CA THR A 105 -2.37 18.45 -4.92
C THR A 105 -2.89 19.81 -4.43
N PRO A 106 -3.24 20.74 -5.35
CA PRO A 106 -3.87 22.01 -4.99
C PRO A 106 -5.12 21.80 -4.12
N ARG A 107 -5.29 22.65 -3.09
CA ARG A 107 -6.39 22.51 -2.11
C ARG A 107 -7.77 22.37 -2.77
N ARG A 108 -8.02 23.07 -3.89
CA ARG A 108 -9.28 23.05 -4.65
C ARG A 108 -9.61 21.72 -5.35
N VAL A 109 -8.63 20.89 -5.65
CA VAL A 109 -8.85 19.56 -6.31
C VAL A 109 -8.36 18.36 -5.49
N ARG A 110 -7.75 18.58 -4.32
CA ARG A 110 -7.38 17.52 -3.37
C ARG A 110 -8.52 16.52 -3.09
N GLY A 111 -8.18 15.24 -3.04
CA GLY A 111 -9.13 14.15 -2.84
C GLY A 111 -9.60 13.52 -4.14
N VAL A 112 -9.54 14.24 -5.27
CA VAL A 112 -9.86 13.69 -6.58
C VAL A 112 -8.92 12.56 -6.96
N LEU A 113 -7.61 12.65 -6.67
CA LEU A 113 -6.65 11.61 -7.04
C LEU A 113 -6.87 10.32 -6.24
N VAL A 114 -7.17 10.44 -4.94
CA VAL A 114 -7.58 9.28 -4.10
C VAL A 114 -8.84 8.63 -4.66
N GLY A 115 -9.86 9.43 -5.02
CA GLY A 115 -11.10 8.91 -5.58
C GLY A 115 -10.93 8.25 -6.96
N LEU A 116 -10.12 8.85 -7.84
CA LEU A 116 -9.76 8.23 -9.12
C LEU A 116 -8.98 6.92 -8.90
N ALA A 117 -8.02 6.89 -7.97
CA ALA A 117 -7.29 5.68 -7.65
C ALA A 117 -8.22 4.56 -7.15
N ALA A 118 -9.19 4.91 -6.28
CA ALA A 118 -10.24 4.01 -5.79
C ALA A 118 -11.19 3.52 -6.90
N GLY A 119 -11.44 4.35 -7.91
CA GLY A 119 -12.21 3.97 -9.11
C GLY A 119 -11.45 3.05 -10.08
N ILE A 120 -10.11 3.05 -10.05
CA ILE A 120 -9.26 2.15 -10.85
C ILE A 120 -9.08 0.80 -10.16
N LYS A 121 -8.96 0.79 -8.84
CA LYS A 121 -8.87 -0.40 -7.98
C LYS A 121 -9.48 -0.01 -6.66
N ILE A 122 -10.27 -0.85 -6.00
CA ILE A 122 -11.01 -0.44 -4.79
C ILE A 122 -10.10 -0.12 -3.60
N THR A 123 -8.94 -0.78 -3.49
CA THR A 123 -8.01 -0.70 -2.34
C THR A 123 -7.69 0.73 -1.87
N PRO A 124 -7.41 1.73 -2.74
CA PRO A 124 -7.11 3.09 -2.33
C PRO A 124 -8.26 3.83 -1.65
N ALA A 125 -9.50 3.34 -1.70
CA ALA A 125 -10.64 3.94 -0.98
C ALA A 125 -10.36 4.07 0.52
N ALA A 126 -9.62 3.12 1.10
CA ALA A 126 -9.23 3.14 2.50
C ALA A 126 -8.40 4.39 2.90
N PHE A 127 -7.64 4.98 1.97
CA PHE A 127 -6.89 6.21 2.27
C PHE A 127 -7.78 7.46 2.41
N GLY A 128 -9.05 7.40 2.00
CA GLY A 128 -10.06 8.40 2.32
C GLY A 128 -10.24 8.60 3.84
N LEU A 129 -9.90 7.58 4.64
CA LEU A 129 -9.83 7.65 6.11
C LEU A 129 -8.94 8.82 6.57
N LEU A 130 -7.86 9.14 5.84
CA LEU A 130 -6.97 10.24 6.21
C LEU A 130 -7.64 11.60 6.08
N PHE A 131 -8.55 11.78 5.12
CA PHE A 131 -9.38 13.00 5.05
C PHE A 131 -10.43 13.03 6.15
N LEU A 132 -11.04 11.88 6.45
CA LEU A 132 -12.02 11.74 7.53
C LEU A 132 -11.42 12.14 8.89
N VAL A 133 -10.27 11.58 9.28
CA VAL A 133 -9.64 11.91 10.58
C VAL A 133 -9.10 13.34 10.65
N ARG A 134 -8.79 13.93 9.49
CA ARG A 134 -8.42 15.35 9.34
C ARG A 134 -9.62 16.29 9.41
N ARG A 135 -10.84 15.76 9.34
CA ARG A 135 -12.08 16.53 9.11
C ARG A 135 -12.01 17.37 7.83
N ASP A 136 -11.26 16.90 6.82
CA ASP A 136 -11.20 17.51 5.50
C ASP A 136 -12.37 17.01 4.65
N TRP A 137 -13.58 17.44 5.04
CA TRP A 137 -14.84 17.03 4.42
C TRP A 137 -14.91 17.38 2.94
N ALA A 138 -14.29 18.48 2.53
CA ALA A 138 -14.22 18.89 1.14
C ALA A 138 -13.40 17.88 0.31
N SER A 139 -12.23 17.46 0.78
CA SER A 139 -11.43 16.44 0.06
C SER A 139 -12.11 15.07 0.08
N LEU A 140 -12.76 14.70 1.19
CA LEU A 140 -13.53 13.46 1.28
C LEU A 140 -14.70 13.45 0.28
N ALA A 141 -15.49 14.53 0.21
CA ALA A 141 -16.59 14.66 -0.73
C ALA A 141 -16.11 14.60 -2.19
N ARG A 142 -14.98 15.25 -2.52
CA ARG A 142 -14.38 15.18 -3.86
C ARG A 142 -13.86 13.79 -4.20
N SER A 143 -13.32 13.05 -3.23
CA SER A 143 -12.94 11.65 -3.41
C SER A 143 -14.15 10.78 -3.74
N VAL A 144 -15.26 10.93 -3.00
CA VAL A 144 -16.50 10.19 -3.27
C VAL A 144 -17.07 10.57 -4.64
N ALA A 145 -17.09 11.86 -4.98
CA ALA A 145 -17.55 12.34 -6.28
C ALA A 145 -16.68 11.79 -7.44
N ALA A 146 -15.36 11.72 -7.27
CA ALA A 146 -14.46 11.14 -8.26
C ALA A 146 -14.69 9.64 -8.43
N VAL A 147 -14.94 8.88 -7.36
CA VAL A 147 -15.37 7.47 -7.46
C VAL A 147 -16.68 7.38 -8.25
N GLY A 148 -17.70 8.16 -7.89
CA GLY A 148 -18.97 8.20 -8.61
C GLY A 148 -18.80 8.50 -10.10
N PHE A 149 -17.93 9.45 -10.45
CA PHE A 149 -17.56 9.76 -11.83
C PHE A 149 -16.96 8.54 -12.55
N THR A 150 -16.01 7.82 -11.94
CA THR A 150 -15.44 6.61 -12.56
C THR A 150 -16.49 5.51 -12.80
N ILE A 151 -17.45 5.36 -11.88
CA ILE A 151 -18.57 4.41 -12.02
C ILE A 151 -19.45 4.80 -13.19
N VAL A 152 -19.85 6.07 -13.28
CA VAL A 152 -20.68 6.58 -14.37
C VAL A 152 -19.97 6.41 -15.71
N VAL A 153 -18.70 6.79 -15.84
CA VAL A 153 -17.93 6.62 -17.07
C VAL A 153 -17.81 5.14 -17.44
N GLY A 154 -17.51 4.26 -16.47
CA GLY A 154 -17.45 2.82 -16.68
C GLY A 154 -18.79 2.25 -17.18
N HIS A 155 -19.91 2.69 -16.60
CA HIS A 155 -21.24 2.27 -17.00
C HIS A 155 -21.63 2.80 -18.39
N LEU A 156 -21.27 4.05 -18.73
CA LEU A 156 -21.56 4.62 -20.05
C LEU A 156 -20.82 3.87 -21.19
N VAL A 157 -19.59 3.40 -20.94
CA VAL A 157 -18.81 2.68 -21.95
C VAL A 157 -19.14 1.19 -21.99
N ARG A 158 -19.31 0.56 -20.83
CA ARG A 158 -19.61 -0.88 -20.69
C ARG A 158 -20.72 -1.13 -19.66
N PRO A 159 -22.00 -0.88 -19.98
CA PRO A 159 -23.10 -0.96 -19.01
C PRO A 159 -23.21 -2.33 -18.33
N ALA A 160 -23.24 -3.42 -19.12
CA ALA A 160 -23.40 -4.78 -18.60
C ALA A 160 -22.25 -5.21 -17.68
N ASP A 161 -20.99 -4.97 -18.11
CA ASP A 161 -19.82 -5.27 -17.28
C ASP A 161 -19.79 -4.42 -16.00
N SER A 162 -20.20 -3.14 -16.09
CA SER A 162 -20.26 -2.26 -14.92
C SER A 162 -21.33 -2.69 -13.92
N THR A 163 -22.51 -3.07 -14.38
CA THR A 163 -23.55 -3.61 -13.51
C THR A 163 -23.05 -4.88 -12.83
N PHE A 164 -22.56 -5.85 -13.60
CA PHE A 164 -22.02 -7.10 -13.07
C PHE A 164 -20.90 -6.86 -12.05
N PHE A 165 -19.98 -5.92 -12.33
CA PHE A 165 -18.90 -5.63 -11.41
C PHE A 165 -19.42 -5.14 -10.07
N TRP A 166 -20.28 -4.11 -10.05
CA TRP A 166 -20.73 -3.50 -8.80
C TRP A 166 -21.77 -4.32 -8.04
N THR A 167 -22.50 -5.23 -8.69
CA THR A 167 -23.51 -6.09 -8.04
C THR A 167 -23.00 -7.47 -7.67
N THR A 168 -21.93 -7.96 -8.31
CA THR A 168 -21.49 -9.36 -8.20
C THR A 168 -19.98 -9.46 -7.99
N GLU A 169 -19.16 -9.08 -8.96
CA GLU A 169 -17.69 -9.24 -8.89
C GLU A 169 -17.07 -8.48 -7.71
N PHE A 170 -17.67 -7.36 -7.31
CA PHE A 170 -17.23 -6.55 -6.16
C PHE A 170 -17.23 -7.35 -4.86
N PHE A 171 -18.23 -8.22 -4.68
CA PHE A 171 -18.46 -9.00 -3.47
C PHE A 171 -17.81 -10.39 -3.50
N ALA A 172 -17.26 -10.82 -4.64
CA ALA A 172 -16.52 -12.06 -4.75
C ALA A 172 -15.18 -11.96 -3.97
N THR A 173 -15.02 -12.79 -2.93
CA THR A 173 -13.83 -12.76 -2.07
C THR A 173 -12.66 -13.54 -2.67
N GLU A 174 -12.93 -14.54 -3.51
CA GLU A 174 -11.91 -15.35 -4.21
C GLU A 174 -11.19 -14.66 -5.38
N ARG A 175 -11.63 -13.47 -5.82
CA ARG A 175 -11.04 -12.76 -6.98
C ARG A 175 -9.55 -12.41 -6.83
N GLY A 176 -9.08 -12.34 -5.58
CA GLY A 176 -7.68 -12.05 -5.26
C GLY A 176 -6.74 -13.24 -5.45
N GLY A 177 -7.28 -14.43 -5.72
CA GLY A 177 -6.55 -15.70 -5.77
C GLY A 177 -6.70 -16.50 -4.47
N VAL A 178 -6.01 -17.64 -4.42
CA VAL A 178 -6.05 -18.56 -3.28
C VAL A 178 -5.47 -17.90 -2.03
N VAL A 179 -6.21 -17.90 -0.92
CA VAL A 179 -5.78 -17.23 0.34
C VAL A 179 -4.44 -17.77 0.85
N ALA A 180 -4.23 -19.09 0.78
CA ALA A 180 -2.99 -19.74 1.19
C ALA A 180 -1.80 -19.49 0.24
N PHE A 181 -1.99 -18.80 -0.90
CA PHE A 181 -0.92 -18.50 -1.84
C PHE A 181 0.26 -17.83 -1.13
N VAL A 182 1.45 -18.40 -1.27
CA VAL A 182 2.64 -18.03 -0.48
C VAL A 182 2.97 -16.53 -0.50
N PRO A 183 2.93 -15.84 -1.66
CA PRO A 183 3.10 -14.39 -1.70
C PRO A 183 2.03 -13.58 -0.94
N ASN A 184 0.89 -14.15 -0.54
CA ASN A 184 -0.11 -13.46 0.29
C ASN A 184 0.43 -13.27 1.71
N GLN A 185 0.92 -12.07 2.01
CA GLN A 185 1.54 -11.72 3.30
C GLN A 185 0.56 -10.99 4.24
N ALA A 186 -0.74 -10.93 3.92
CA ALA A 186 -1.77 -10.52 4.86
C ALA A 186 -1.95 -11.55 5.99
N LEU A 187 -2.60 -11.15 7.09
CA LEU A 187 -2.87 -12.05 8.21
C LEU A 187 -3.63 -13.30 7.74
N SER A 188 -4.63 -13.13 6.88
CA SER A 188 -5.42 -14.22 6.30
C SER A 188 -4.54 -15.27 5.62
N GLY A 189 -3.54 -14.85 4.83
CA GLY A 189 -2.61 -15.76 4.18
C GLY A 189 -1.68 -16.45 5.18
N MET A 190 -1.16 -15.70 6.14
CA MET A 190 -0.28 -16.23 7.19
C MET A 190 -1.00 -17.33 7.99
N LEU A 191 -2.25 -17.09 8.38
CA LEU A 191 -3.07 -18.05 9.12
C LEU A 191 -3.55 -19.20 8.23
N ALA A 192 -3.85 -18.97 6.95
CA ALA A 192 -4.22 -20.04 6.02
C ALA A 192 -3.09 -21.05 5.75
N ARG A 193 -1.83 -20.68 6.04
CA ARG A 193 -0.66 -21.56 5.92
C ARG A 193 -0.24 -22.20 7.24
N THR A 194 -0.95 -21.97 8.34
CA THR A 194 -0.66 -22.65 9.62
C THR A 194 -1.46 -23.93 9.76
N TRP A 195 -0.91 -24.91 10.47
CA TRP A 195 -1.58 -26.15 10.88
C TRP A 195 -1.99 -26.11 12.37
N LEU A 196 -1.82 -24.95 13.03
CA LEU A 196 -1.99 -24.80 14.47
C LEU A 196 -3.42 -24.49 14.91
N ILE A 197 -4.28 -24.02 14.00
CA ILE A 197 -5.66 -23.62 14.29
C ILE A 197 -6.61 -24.21 13.25
N ASP A 198 -7.83 -24.52 13.66
CA ASP A 198 -8.88 -24.96 12.73
C ASP A 198 -9.37 -23.80 11.85
N GLU A 199 -10.10 -24.17 10.78
CA GLU A 199 -10.62 -23.22 9.79
C GLU A 199 -11.63 -22.22 10.35
N HIS A 200 -12.51 -22.64 11.28
CA HIS A 200 -13.52 -21.77 11.85
C HIS A 200 -12.91 -20.70 12.77
N VAL A 201 -11.97 -21.12 13.62
CA VAL A 201 -11.18 -20.24 14.50
C VAL A 201 -10.33 -19.29 13.68
N ARG A 202 -9.76 -19.75 12.55
CA ARG A 202 -9.03 -18.90 11.61
C ARG A 202 -9.92 -17.78 11.07
N ASP A 203 -11.09 -18.10 10.57
CA ASP A 203 -11.96 -17.10 9.92
C ASP A 203 -12.46 -16.06 10.94
N MET A 204 -12.86 -16.50 12.14
CA MET A 204 -13.18 -15.59 13.25
C MET A 204 -12.00 -14.69 13.64
N ALA A 205 -10.79 -15.25 13.68
CA ALA A 205 -9.59 -14.48 14.01
C ALA A 205 -9.30 -13.42 12.94
N VAL A 206 -9.49 -13.73 11.65
CA VAL A 206 -9.30 -12.78 10.55
C VAL A 206 -10.32 -11.63 10.64
N ASP A 207 -11.60 -11.92 10.85
CA ASP A 207 -12.65 -10.90 10.93
C ASP A 207 -12.49 -10.00 12.16
N GLY A 208 -12.25 -10.60 13.33
CA GLY A 208 -11.99 -9.85 14.56
C GLY A 208 -10.74 -8.97 14.43
N PHE A 209 -9.70 -9.47 13.78
CA PHE A 209 -8.48 -8.72 13.54
C PHE A 209 -8.66 -7.62 12.49
N PHE A 210 -9.50 -7.81 11.47
CA PHE A 210 -9.85 -6.75 10.52
C PHE A 210 -10.46 -5.55 11.25
N VAL A 211 -11.45 -5.78 12.11
CA VAL A 211 -12.10 -4.71 12.90
C VAL A 211 -11.08 -4.04 13.83
N LEU A 212 -10.22 -4.82 14.48
CA LEU A 212 -9.17 -4.32 15.36
C LEU A 212 -8.18 -3.42 14.60
N VAL A 213 -7.63 -3.88 13.47
CA VAL A 213 -6.66 -3.14 12.66
C VAL A 213 -7.30 -1.90 12.04
N ALA A 214 -8.54 -1.97 11.55
CA ALA A 214 -9.24 -0.81 11.02
C ALA A 214 -9.46 0.27 12.10
N THR A 215 -9.89 -0.14 13.29
CA THR A 215 -10.08 0.77 14.44
C THR A 215 -8.76 1.36 14.90
N ALA A 216 -7.71 0.53 15.02
CA ALA A 216 -6.37 0.97 15.38
C ALA A 216 -5.77 1.94 14.35
N ALA A 217 -5.95 1.66 13.06
CA ALA A 217 -5.51 2.54 11.97
C ALA A 217 -6.25 3.89 12.04
N LEU A 218 -7.55 3.89 12.31
CA LEU A 218 -8.35 5.10 12.50
C LEU A 218 -7.81 5.95 13.67
N VAL A 219 -7.65 5.34 14.84
CA VAL A 219 -7.16 6.02 16.05
C VAL A 219 -5.73 6.52 15.86
N GLY A 220 -4.84 5.67 15.36
CA GLY A 220 -3.44 6.00 15.12
C GLY A 220 -3.28 7.09 14.06
N ALA A 221 -4.00 7.01 12.94
CA ALA A 221 -3.97 8.03 11.90
C ALA A 221 -4.51 9.38 12.40
N TRP A 222 -5.58 9.37 13.21
CA TRP A 222 -6.10 10.56 13.87
C TRP A 222 -5.05 11.21 14.78
N ARG A 223 -4.39 10.42 15.64
CA ARG A 223 -3.34 10.92 16.54
C ARG A 223 -2.13 11.43 15.77
N LEU A 224 -1.57 10.63 14.86
CA LEU A 224 -0.41 10.99 14.05
C LEU A 224 -0.67 12.26 13.22
N THR A 225 -1.89 12.44 12.70
CA THR A 225 -2.23 13.65 11.97
C THR A 225 -2.32 14.88 12.87
N ARG A 226 -2.93 14.77 14.06
CA ARG A 226 -2.84 15.84 15.09
C ARG A 226 -1.40 16.10 15.54
N GLN A 227 -0.56 15.09 15.38
CA GLN A 227 0.87 15.17 15.60
C GLN A 227 1.68 15.74 14.42
N ASP A 228 1.04 16.27 13.37
CA ASP A 228 1.72 16.75 12.15
C ASP A 228 2.73 15.74 11.61
N ARG A 229 2.34 14.45 11.62
CA ARG A 229 3.13 13.34 11.08
C ARG A 229 2.49 12.71 9.84
N PRO A 230 2.40 13.47 8.72
CA PRO A 230 2.14 13.05 7.36
C PRO A 230 2.22 11.58 7.00
N VAL A 231 3.50 11.22 7.01
CA VAL A 231 4.08 10.05 6.37
C VAL A 231 3.93 8.85 7.28
N ASP A 232 4.08 9.03 8.59
CA ASP A 232 3.76 8.02 9.59
C ASP A 232 2.29 7.60 9.52
N ALA A 233 1.37 8.57 9.41
CA ALA A 233 -0.06 8.28 9.28
C ALA A 233 -0.38 7.55 7.97
N LEU A 234 0.25 7.96 6.86
CA LEU A 234 0.10 7.29 5.57
C LEU A 234 0.65 5.85 5.61
N LEU A 235 1.83 5.63 6.21
CA LEU A 235 2.42 4.30 6.35
C LEU A 235 1.56 3.42 7.27
N LEU A 236 1.08 3.94 8.39
CA LEU A 236 0.20 3.20 9.31
C LEU A 236 -1.06 2.71 8.57
N VAL A 237 -1.71 3.58 7.80
CA VAL A 237 -2.90 3.19 7.02
C VAL A 237 -2.54 2.20 5.90
N ALA A 238 -1.43 2.41 5.19
CA ALA A 238 -0.97 1.48 4.15
C ALA A 238 -0.68 0.07 4.70
N LEU A 239 -0.01 -0.02 5.85
CA LEU A 239 0.22 -1.28 6.55
C LEU A 239 -1.09 -1.89 7.02
N GLY A 240 -1.99 -1.11 7.63
CA GLY A 240 -3.30 -1.60 8.06
C GLY A 240 -4.10 -2.20 6.91
N VAL A 241 -4.11 -1.55 5.74
CA VAL A 241 -4.74 -2.06 4.52
C VAL A 241 -4.10 -3.38 4.08
N ALA A 242 -2.77 -3.44 4.01
CA ALA A 242 -2.07 -4.65 3.54
C ALA A 242 -2.27 -5.84 4.49
N ILE A 243 -2.21 -5.59 5.79
CA ILE A 243 -2.34 -6.61 6.84
C ILE A 243 -3.78 -7.16 6.92
N ALA A 244 -4.78 -6.28 6.84
CA ALA A 244 -6.19 -6.64 7.03
C ALA A 244 -6.89 -7.08 5.73
N SER A 245 -6.25 -6.94 4.57
CA SER A 245 -6.83 -7.38 3.31
C SER A 245 -6.99 -8.91 3.26
N PRO A 246 -8.08 -9.45 2.70
CA PRO A 246 -8.24 -10.90 2.53
C PRO A 246 -7.11 -11.53 1.72
N VAL A 247 -6.60 -10.81 0.71
CA VAL A 247 -5.41 -11.18 -0.05
C VAL A 247 -4.54 -9.94 -0.29
N ALA A 248 -3.37 -9.90 0.33
CA ALA A 248 -2.30 -8.95 0.04
C ALA A 248 -1.04 -9.70 -0.39
N VAL A 249 -1.06 -10.13 -1.66
CA VAL A 249 0.14 -10.62 -2.33
C VAL A 249 1.22 -9.56 -2.31
N THR A 250 2.48 -9.96 -2.35
CA THR A 250 3.63 -9.09 -2.11
C THR A 250 3.63 -7.76 -2.87
N HIS A 251 3.27 -7.73 -4.15
CA HIS A 251 3.19 -6.48 -4.92
C HIS A 251 2.02 -5.56 -4.51
N HIS A 252 1.10 -5.99 -3.63
CA HIS A 252 0.13 -5.10 -2.97
C HIS A 252 0.79 -4.25 -1.87
N TRP A 253 1.96 -4.67 -1.38
CA TRP A 253 2.71 -3.97 -0.34
C TRP A 253 3.59 -2.83 -0.89
N SER A 254 3.52 -2.50 -2.19
CA SER A 254 4.40 -1.47 -2.81
C SER A 254 4.35 -0.11 -2.11
N GLY A 255 3.24 0.23 -1.43
CA GLY A 255 3.14 1.47 -0.65
C GLY A 255 4.10 1.53 0.55
N MET A 256 4.63 0.41 1.03
CA MET A 256 5.57 0.37 2.15
C MET A 256 6.89 1.09 1.86
N ILE A 257 7.19 1.44 0.59
CA ILE A 257 8.42 2.16 0.23
C ILE A 257 8.60 3.50 0.96
N ILE A 258 7.54 4.12 1.46
CA ILE A 258 7.67 5.34 2.29
C ILE A 258 8.31 5.06 3.66
N ALA A 259 8.52 3.80 4.03
CA ALA A 259 9.37 3.37 5.14
C ALA A 259 10.84 3.79 4.97
N PHE A 260 11.36 3.81 3.74
CA PHE A 260 12.75 4.18 3.47
C PHE A 260 13.13 5.57 4.00
N PRO A 261 12.43 6.67 3.64
CA PRO A 261 12.76 7.98 4.18
C PRO A 261 12.43 8.09 5.69
N LEU A 262 11.49 7.29 6.21
CA LEU A 262 11.22 7.24 7.66
C LEU A 262 12.41 6.69 8.46
N LEU A 263 13.21 5.76 7.92
CA LEU A 263 14.43 5.27 8.58
C LEU A 263 15.43 6.40 8.89
N LEU A 264 15.46 7.44 8.07
CA LEU A 264 16.39 8.57 8.20
C LEU A 264 15.99 9.56 9.30
N VAL A 265 14.73 9.52 9.74
CA VAL A 265 14.15 10.55 10.63
C VAL A 265 13.42 9.97 11.84
N ALA A 266 13.14 8.67 11.87
CA ALA A 266 12.48 8.00 12.98
C ALA A 266 13.30 8.17 14.27
N ARG A 267 12.73 8.89 15.23
CA ARG A 267 13.46 9.29 16.46
C ARG A 267 13.43 8.22 17.53
N ARG A 268 12.32 7.49 17.65
CA ARG A 268 12.19 6.44 18.66
C ARG A 268 12.88 5.16 18.17
N PRO A 269 13.80 4.56 18.96
CA PRO A 269 14.52 3.35 18.57
C PRO A 269 13.58 2.21 18.16
N ALA A 270 12.51 1.97 18.92
CA ALA A 270 11.54 0.91 18.62
C ALA A 270 10.92 1.06 17.22
N VAL A 271 10.44 2.25 16.86
CA VAL A 271 9.90 2.51 15.51
C VAL A 271 10.97 2.30 14.45
N ARG A 272 12.18 2.83 14.67
CA ARG A 272 13.29 2.67 13.72
C ARG A 272 13.63 1.20 13.47
N VAL A 273 13.69 0.40 14.54
CA VAL A 273 13.95 -1.05 14.45
C VAL A 273 12.83 -1.76 13.69
N CYS A 274 11.56 -1.52 14.03
CA CYS A 274 10.45 -2.18 13.33
C CYS A 274 10.36 -1.78 11.85
N VAL A 275 10.61 -0.51 11.51
CA VAL A 275 10.68 -0.05 10.12
C VAL A 275 11.89 -0.64 9.39
N ALA A 276 13.03 -0.83 10.08
CA ALA A 276 14.20 -1.48 9.48
C ALA A 276 13.94 -2.95 9.20
N LEU A 277 13.30 -3.67 10.14
CA LEU A 277 12.86 -5.05 9.93
C LEU A 277 11.87 -5.17 8.78
N LEU A 278 10.95 -4.21 8.64
CA LEU A 278 10.03 -4.14 7.50
C LEU A 278 10.80 -4.05 6.17
N VAL A 279 11.75 -3.12 6.06
CA VAL A 279 12.55 -2.96 4.84
C VAL A 279 13.41 -4.20 4.56
N LEU A 280 14.10 -4.74 5.56
CA LEU A 280 15.02 -5.88 5.41
C LEU A 280 14.30 -7.17 4.98
N THR A 281 13.17 -7.49 5.61
CA THR A 281 12.40 -8.70 5.25
C THR A 281 11.82 -8.61 3.84
N HIS A 282 11.43 -7.42 3.40
CA HIS A 282 10.95 -7.21 2.03
C HIS A 282 12.08 -7.07 1.00
N LEU A 283 13.31 -6.78 1.39
CA LEU A 283 14.45 -6.81 0.48
C LEU A 283 14.79 -8.24 0.05
N VAL A 284 14.74 -9.19 0.99
CA VAL A 284 15.10 -10.60 0.76
C VAL A 284 14.01 -11.37 0.03
N GLY A 285 12.73 -11.04 0.27
CA GLY A 285 11.60 -11.83 -0.24
C GLY A 285 11.44 -13.13 0.53
N THR A 286 11.27 -13.03 1.84
CA THR A 286 11.36 -14.20 2.75
C THR A 286 10.33 -15.29 2.49
N HIS A 287 9.23 -14.98 1.77
CA HIS A 287 8.22 -15.95 1.36
C HIS A 287 8.77 -17.09 0.50
N TYR A 288 9.93 -16.92 -0.17
CA TYR A 288 10.62 -18.01 -0.87
C TYR A 288 11.09 -19.14 0.06
N ALA A 289 11.14 -18.92 1.38
CA ALA A 289 11.47 -19.95 2.37
C ALA A 289 10.50 -21.15 2.33
N TYR A 290 9.25 -20.96 1.86
CA TYR A 290 8.29 -22.06 1.66
C TYR A 290 8.70 -23.09 0.59
N GLY A 291 9.73 -22.80 -0.23
CA GLY A 291 10.29 -23.74 -1.20
C GLY A 291 11.28 -24.76 -0.62
N LEU A 292 11.60 -24.68 0.68
CA LEU A 292 12.45 -25.65 1.37
C LEU A 292 11.61 -26.89 1.75
N HIS A 293 12.08 -28.10 1.42
CA HIS A 293 11.38 -29.32 1.82
C HIS A 293 11.46 -29.48 3.35
N ALA A 294 10.32 -29.46 4.05
CA ALA A 294 10.29 -29.67 5.50
C ALA A 294 10.04 -31.15 5.82
N GLY A 295 11.01 -31.80 6.49
CA GLY A 295 10.90 -33.18 6.97
C GLY A 295 10.29 -33.25 8.37
N GLU A 296 10.67 -32.33 9.27
CA GLU A 296 10.32 -32.36 10.71
C GLU A 296 9.38 -31.23 11.17
N PRO A 297 8.63 -31.40 12.28
CA PRO A 297 7.71 -30.37 12.79
C PRO A 297 8.37 -29.01 13.14
N ALA A 298 9.58 -29.02 13.70
CA ALA A 298 10.30 -27.80 14.05
C ALA A 298 10.71 -26.99 12.80
N GLU A 299 11.13 -27.68 11.74
CA GLU A 299 11.47 -27.06 10.46
C GLU A 299 10.25 -26.38 9.83
N ARG A 300 9.07 -27.00 9.94
CA ARG A 300 7.82 -26.39 9.47
C ARG A 300 7.52 -25.09 10.21
N VAL A 301 7.72 -25.03 11.53
CA VAL A 301 7.52 -23.80 12.32
C VAL A 301 8.47 -22.71 11.87
N LEU A 302 9.76 -23.02 11.74
CA LEU A 302 10.76 -22.06 11.29
C LEU A 302 10.47 -21.56 9.87
N GLN A 303 10.08 -22.46 8.98
CA GLN A 303 9.67 -22.14 7.61
C GLN A 303 8.44 -21.23 7.60
N TRP A 304 7.45 -21.49 8.45
CA TRP A 304 6.26 -20.64 8.55
C TRP A 304 6.59 -19.26 9.11
N ILE A 305 7.46 -19.16 10.12
CA ILE A 305 7.91 -17.87 10.66
C ILE A 305 8.69 -17.09 9.59
N ALA A 306 9.69 -17.71 8.97
CA ALA A 306 10.53 -17.08 7.94
C ALA A 306 9.71 -16.72 6.70
N GLY A 307 8.89 -17.64 6.21
CA GLY A 307 8.02 -17.47 5.04
C GLY A 307 6.96 -16.38 5.21
N ASN A 308 6.63 -16.01 6.45
CA ASN A 308 5.71 -14.91 6.78
C ASN A 308 6.41 -13.66 7.33
N ALA A 309 7.75 -13.57 7.30
CA ALA A 309 8.46 -12.47 7.96
C ALA A 309 8.12 -11.09 7.36
N GLN A 310 7.72 -11.01 6.08
CA GLN A 310 7.17 -9.79 5.48
C GLN A 310 5.86 -9.36 6.19
N GLY A 311 4.91 -10.28 6.36
CA GLY A 311 3.68 -10.03 7.12
C GLY A 311 3.93 -9.68 8.60
N TRP A 312 4.80 -10.44 9.28
CA TRP A 312 5.16 -10.19 10.69
C TRP A 312 5.78 -8.82 10.90
N SER A 313 6.75 -8.44 10.06
CA SER A 313 7.38 -7.12 10.14
C SER A 313 6.41 -5.99 9.85
N GLY A 314 5.43 -6.21 8.96
CA GLY A 314 4.28 -5.32 8.75
C GLY A 314 3.48 -5.08 10.03
N ILE A 315 3.08 -6.15 10.71
CA ILE A 315 2.34 -6.10 11.99
C ILE A 315 3.14 -5.37 13.06
N LEU A 316 4.44 -5.68 13.18
CA LEU A 316 5.33 -5.03 14.15
C LEU A 316 5.49 -3.53 13.87
N ALA A 317 5.70 -3.14 12.60
CA ALA A 317 5.81 -1.73 12.21
C ALA A 317 4.49 -0.97 12.44
N PHE A 318 3.35 -1.60 12.14
CA PHE A 318 2.02 -1.04 12.44
C PHE A 318 1.83 -0.82 13.95
N ALA A 319 2.11 -1.84 14.76
CA ALA A 319 1.99 -1.75 16.21
C ALA A 319 2.95 -0.70 16.80
N ALA A 320 4.19 -0.63 16.32
CA ALA A 320 5.17 0.37 16.76
C ALA A 320 4.70 1.79 16.44
N LEU A 321 4.21 2.06 15.22
CA LEU A 321 3.65 3.37 14.85
C LEU A 321 2.40 3.73 15.67
N LEU A 322 1.54 2.75 15.94
CA LEU A 322 0.35 2.94 16.77
C LEU A 322 0.73 3.33 18.20
N VAL A 323 1.60 2.54 18.86
CA VAL A 323 2.07 2.84 20.22
C VAL A 323 2.77 4.20 20.25
N ASP A 324 3.61 4.47 19.26
CA ASP A 324 4.32 5.74 19.12
C ASP A 324 3.36 6.95 18.98
N SER A 325 2.20 6.75 18.33
CA SER A 325 1.13 7.75 18.25
C SER A 325 0.43 8.02 19.58
N LEU A 326 0.45 7.05 20.51
CA LEU A 326 -0.17 7.19 21.83
C LEU A 326 0.68 8.03 22.77
N LEU A 327 2.00 8.05 22.55
CA LEU A 327 2.95 8.78 23.37
C LEU A 327 2.98 10.28 23.00
N PRO A 328 3.30 11.18 23.95
CA PRO A 328 3.51 12.60 23.68
C PRO A 328 4.57 12.82 22.60
N ARG A 329 4.48 13.91 21.83
CA ARG A 329 5.58 14.29 20.93
C ARG A 329 6.84 14.51 21.77
N GLY A 330 7.92 13.79 21.46
CA GLY A 330 9.22 14.09 22.04
C GLY A 330 9.70 15.49 21.60
N PRO A 331 10.59 16.15 22.37
CA PRO A 331 11.09 17.48 22.04
C PRO A 331 11.69 17.50 20.63
N ASP A 332 11.37 18.55 19.87
CA ASP A 332 11.85 18.70 18.50
C ASP A 332 13.31 19.15 18.50
N THR A 333 14.24 18.19 18.45
CA THR A 333 15.68 18.48 18.48
C THR A 333 16.17 19.26 17.26
N ARG A 334 15.35 19.39 16.20
CA ARG A 334 15.68 20.17 15.00
C ARG A 334 15.15 21.61 15.01
N ALA A 335 14.37 22.00 16.03
CA ALA A 335 13.89 23.38 16.19
C ALA A 335 14.91 24.29 16.90
N ARG A 336 16.14 23.82 17.12
CA ARG A 336 17.25 24.56 17.75
C ARG A 336 18.35 24.87 16.74
N GLU A 337 18.02 25.56 15.66
CA GLU A 337 19.01 26.44 15.02
C GLU A 337 18.57 27.86 15.36
N PRO A 338 19.29 28.58 16.25
CA PRO A 338 19.03 30.00 16.45
C PRO A 338 19.37 30.72 15.15
N ASP A 339 18.46 31.62 14.73
CA ASP A 339 18.75 32.65 13.72
C ASP A 339 20.09 33.30 14.07
N HIS A 340 21.14 32.97 13.32
CA HIS A 340 22.35 33.76 13.35
C HIS A 340 22.00 35.13 12.77
N ALA A 341 21.84 36.07 13.70
CA ALA A 341 21.71 37.49 13.50
C ALA A 341 22.50 37.98 12.27
N THR A 342 21.78 38.50 11.29
CA THR A 342 22.35 39.45 10.33
C THR A 342 22.36 40.81 11.00
N ALA A 343 23.47 41.09 11.70
CA ALA A 343 23.89 42.44 12.05
C ALA A 343 25.25 42.68 11.40
N SER A 344 25.21 43.31 10.21
CA SER A 344 26.28 44.16 9.66
C SER A 344 25.74 44.90 8.45
#